data_AF-A0AA96MD09-F1
#
_entry.id   AF-A0AA96MD09-F1
#
_cell.length_a   1.000
_cell.length_b   1.000
_cell.length_c   1.000
_cell.angle_alpha   90.00
_cell.angle_beta   90.00
_cell.angle_gamma   90.00
#
_symmetry.space_group_name_H-M   'P 1'
#
loop_
_entity.id
_entity.type
_entity.pdbx_description
1 polymer ?
#
loop_
_entity_poly.entity_id
_entity_poly.type
_entity_poly.pdbx_seq_one_letter_code
_entity_poly.pdbx_strand_id
1 'polypeptide(L)'
;MIFTVECGVDFTLSYGDIDEKFYDTISSIYDQALKYIVGNQLEDKYIDRCNELMQSSQDIGWGFGDEMLELYGDYLGALDEEELD
;
A
#
# COMPACT_ATOMS: atom_id res chain seq x y z
N MET A 1 -2.71 0.43 11.20
CA MET A 1 -1.70 0.94 10.25
C MET A 1 -2.32 1.16 8.88
N ILE A 2 -3.00 0.17 8.28
CA ILE A 2 -3.72 0.34 6.98
C ILE A 2 -4.60 1.61 6.92
N PHE A 3 -5.44 1.87 7.93
CA PHE A 3 -6.26 3.09 7.95
C PHE A 3 -5.47 4.41 7.84
N THR A 4 -4.24 4.45 8.35
CA THR A 4 -3.39 5.64 8.22
C THR A 4 -2.88 5.80 6.79
N VAL A 5 -2.61 4.69 6.10
CA VAL A 5 -2.22 4.68 4.69
C VAL A 5 -3.39 5.12 3.80
N GLU A 6 -4.60 4.59 4.06
CA GLU A 6 -5.85 5.05 3.43
C GLU A 6 -6.04 6.55 3.56
N CYS A 7 -5.90 7.10 4.78
CA CYS A 7 -5.99 8.54 4.98
C CYS A 7 -4.94 9.31 4.18
N GLY A 8 -3.72 8.77 4.04
CA GLY A 8 -2.64 9.41 3.28
C GLY A 8 -2.92 9.46 1.79
N VAL A 9 -3.31 8.31 1.22
CA VAL A 9 -3.70 8.19 -0.20
C VAL A 9 -4.91 9.06 -0.50
N ASP A 10 -5.97 8.97 0.30
CA ASP A 10 -7.18 9.79 0.14
C ASP A 10 -6.88 11.29 0.22
N PHE A 11 -5.95 11.69 1.09
CA PHE A 11 -5.54 13.08 1.20
C PHE A 11 -4.85 13.55 -0.09
N THR A 12 -3.92 12.77 -0.63
CA THR A 12 -3.27 13.07 -1.91
C THR A 12 -4.27 13.10 -3.06
N LEU A 13 -5.20 12.15 -3.15
CA LEU A 13 -6.23 12.13 -4.19
C LEU A 13 -7.18 13.33 -4.09
N SER A 14 -7.42 13.83 -2.88
CA SER A 14 -8.31 14.97 -2.63
C SER A 14 -7.65 16.33 -2.89
N TYR A 15 -6.36 16.47 -2.56
CA TYR A 15 -5.68 17.76 -2.52
C TYR A 15 -4.51 17.89 -3.51
N GLY A 16 -4.19 16.82 -4.23
CA GLY A 16 -3.10 16.76 -5.20
C GLY A 16 -1.78 16.34 -4.58
N ASP A 17 -0.72 16.40 -5.39
CA ASP A 17 0.63 15.98 -5.01
C ASP A 17 1.19 16.83 -3.84
N ILE A 18 1.79 16.17 -2.84
CA ILE A 18 2.22 16.80 -1.58
C ILE A 18 3.73 17.08 -1.57
N ASP A 19 4.54 16.16 -1.03
CA ASP A 19 6.00 16.19 -1.09
C ASP A 19 6.57 14.78 -0.82
N GLU A 20 7.83 14.56 -1.20
CA GLU A 20 8.55 13.28 -1.03
C GLU A 20 8.48 12.76 0.41
N LYS A 21 8.71 13.63 1.40
CA LYS A 21 8.76 13.25 2.81
C LYS A 21 7.41 12.73 3.33
N PHE A 22 6.31 13.32 2.86
CA PHE A 22 4.98 12.83 3.16
C PHE A 22 4.82 11.41 2.64
N TYR A 23 5.20 11.16 1.38
CA TYR A 23 5.11 9.84 0.77
C TYR A 23 6.01 8.79 1.42
N ASP A 24 7.27 9.12 1.72
CA ASP A 24 8.19 8.27 2.48
C ASP A 24 7.57 7.83 3.82
N THR A 25 6.81 8.72 4.45
CA THR A 25 6.14 8.42 5.72
C THR A 25 4.99 7.45 5.51
N ILE A 26 4.19 7.64 4.45
CA ILE A 26 3.04 6.77 4.15
C ILE A 26 3.51 5.38 3.69
N SER A 27 4.49 5.28 2.80
CA SER A 27 5.05 4.01 2.34
C SER A 27 5.74 3.25 3.48
N SER A 28 6.46 3.95 4.38
CA SER A 28 7.02 3.31 5.58
C SER A 28 5.96 2.73 6.53
N ILE A 29 4.81 3.40 6.68
CA ILE A 29 3.69 2.86 7.47
C ILE A 29 3.04 1.67 6.75
N TYR A 30 3.00 1.70 5.42
CA TYR A 30 2.50 0.59 4.60
C TYR A 30 3.39 -0.65 4.73
N ASP A 31 4.72 -0.52 4.59
CA ASP A 31 5.69 -1.60 4.83
C ASP A 31 5.51 -2.23 6.23
N GLN A 32 5.38 -1.40 7.27
CA GLN A 32 5.10 -1.88 8.63
C GLN A 32 3.77 -2.63 8.73
N ALA A 33 2.73 -2.16 8.02
CA ALA A 33 1.44 -2.82 7.97
C ALA A 33 1.52 -4.19 7.30
N LEU A 34 2.17 -4.28 6.14
CA LEU A 34 2.35 -5.53 5.38
C LEU A 34 3.16 -6.56 6.18
N LYS A 35 4.30 -6.14 6.75
CA LYS A 35 5.09 -6.98 7.68
C LYS A 35 4.25 -7.55 8.81
N TYR A 36 3.38 -6.72 9.40
CA TYR A 36 2.51 -7.16 10.49
C TYR A 36 1.42 -8.12 10.00
N ILE A 37 0.82 -7.86 8.84
CA ILE A 37 -0.22 -8.70 8.26
C ILE A 37 0.33 -10.11 7.98
N VAL A 38 1.42 -10.20 7.22
CA VAL A 38 2.04 -11.49 6.87
C VAL A 38 2.59 -12.20 8.10
N GLY A 39 3.24 -11.46 9.00
CA GLY A 39 3.78 -12.01 10.24
C GLY A 39 2.73 -12.57 11.20
N ASN A 40 1.45 -12.24 11.02
CA ASN A 40 0.34 -12.69 11.87
C ASN A 40 -0.75 -13.48 11.12
N GLN A 41 -0.52 -13.87 9.86
CA GLN A 41 -1.47 -14.62 9.04
C GLN A 41 -2.84 -13.93 8.92
N LEU A 42 -2.81 -12.64 8.57
CA LEU A 42 -4.02 -11.79 8.44
C LEU A 42 -4.34 -11.42 6.98
N GLU A 43 -3.75 -12.11 6.01
CA GLU A 43 -3.81 -11.81 4.58
C GLU A 43 -5.26 -11.81 4.08
N ASP A 44 -6.03 -12.88 4.35
CA ASP A 44 -7.46 -13.00 4.00
C ASP A 44 -8.33 -11.81 4.44
N LYS A 45 -7.88 -11.05 5.46
CA LYS A 45 -8.61 -9.91 6.00
C LYS A 45 -8.23 -8.58 5.34
N TYR A 46 -7.03 -8.47 4.80
CA TYR A 46 -6.46 -7.18 4.40
C TYR A 46 -5.92 -7.15 2.96
N ILE A 47 -5.77 -8.28 2.28
CA ILE A 47 -5.18 -8.35 0.94
C ILE A 47 -5.88 -7.41 -0.04
N ASP A 48 -7.22 -7.45 -0.11
CA ASP A 48 -8.02 -6.55 -0.95
C ASP A 48 -7.73 -5.07 -0.70
N ARG A 49 -7.64 -4.68 0.57
CA ARG A 49 -7.37 -3.28 0.95
C ARG A 49 -5.95 -2.86 0.62
N CYS A 50 -4.98 -3.76 0.81
CA CYS A 50 -3.60 -3.51 0.43
C CYS A 50 -3.47 -3.38 -1.09
N ASN A 51 -4.13 -4.24 -1.86
CA ASN A 51 -4.17 -4.16 -3.32
C ASN A 51 -4.80 -2.84 -3.78
N GLU A 52 -5.96 -2.48 -3.24
CA GLU A 52 -6.65 -1.22 -3.56
C GLU A 52 -5.76 0.00 -3.27
N LEU A 53 -5.06 0.01 -2.14
CA LEU A 53 -4.11 1.08 -1.80
C LEU A 53 -2.94 1.16 -2.79
N MET A 54 -2.37 0.02 -3.16
CA MET A 54 -1.31 -0.04 -4.15
C MET A 54 -1.77 0.49 -5.50
N GLN A 55 -2.92 0.02 -6.00
CA GLN A 55 -3.52 0.48 -7.27
C GLN A 55 -3.86 1.96 -7.24
N SER A 56 -4.45 2.44 -6.13
CA SER A 56 -4.83 3.86 -5.96
C SER A 56 -3.61 4.79 -5.83
N SER A 57 -2.45 4.25 -5.49
CA SER A 57 -1.20 5.00 -5.39
C SER A 57 -0.45 5.11 -6.72
N GLN A 58 -0.89 4.39 -7.75
CA GLN A 58 -0.27 4.47 -9.08
C GLN A 58 -0.45 5.89 -9.65
N ASP A 59 0.55 6.34 -10.40
CA ASP A 59 0.66 7.69 -10.96
C ASP A 59 0.79 8.85 -9.95
N ILE A 60 0.88 8.57 -8.64
CA ILE A 60 1.30 9.57 -7.64
C ILE A 60 2.81 9.85 -7.79
N GLY A 61 3.20 11.12 -7.64
CA GLY A 61 4.57 11.58 -7.82
C GLY A 61 5.60 10.98 -6.87
N TRP A 62 6.85 11.41 -7.03
CA TRP A 62 7.97 11.08 -6.13
C TRP A 62 8.35 9.59 -6.05
N GLY A 63 7.89 8.78 -7.01
CA GLY A 63 8.12 7.33 -6.99
C GLY A 63 7.26 6.58 -5.97
N PHE A 64 6.26 7.25 -5.37
CA PHE A 64 5.41 6.65 -4.34
C PHE A 64 4.64 5.44 -4.87
N GLY A 65 4.04 5.55 -6.06
CA GLY A 65 3.32 4.43 -6.68
C GLY A 65 4.21 3.21 -6.95
N ASP A 66 5.45 3.45 -7.39
CA ASP A 66 6.44 2.39 -7.65
C ASP A 66 6.83 1.69 -6.33
N GLU A 67 7.08 2.44 -5.26
CA GLU A 67 7.40 1.88 -3.95
C GLU A 67 6.22 1.08 -3.37
N MET A 68 4.99 1.58 -3.51
CA MET A 68 3.78 0.86 -3.07
C MET A 68 3.58 -0.45 -3.84
N LEU A 69 3.91 -0.48 -5.14
CA LEU A 69 3.89 -1.69 -5.97
C LEU A 69 4.97 -2.70 -5.54
N GLU A 70 6.20 -2.23 -5.33
CA GLU A 70 7.32 -3.07 -4.86
C GLU A 70 6.97 -3.71 -3.50
N LEU A 71 6.54 -2.89 -2.54
CA LEU A 71 6.14 -3.37 -1.22
C LEU A 71 5.00 -4.39 -1.31
N TYR A 72 3.95 -4.12 -2.09
CA TYR A 72 2.86 -5.07 -2.25
C TYR A 72 3.34 -6.40 -2.83
N GLY A 73 4.15 -6.35 -3.89
CA GLY A 73 4.73 -7.54 -4.52
C GLY A 73 5.58 -8.37 -3.57
N ASP A 74 6.42 -7.71 -2.77
CA ASP A 74 7.33 -8.36 -1.82
C ASP A 74 6.61 -9.13 -0.69
N TYR A 75 5.45 -8.65 -0.24
CA TYR A 75 4.72 -9.25 0.87
C TYR A 75 3.52 -10.10 0.46
N LEU A 76 2.76 -9.68 -0.56
CA LEU A 76 1.45 -10.25 -0.91
C LEU A 76 1.33 -10.69 -2.37
N GLY A 77 2.29 -10.37 -3.25
CA GLY A 77 2.18 -10.61 -4.69
C GLY A 77 1.98 -12.07 -5.11
N ALA A 78 2.42 -13.04 -4.30
CA ALA A 78 2.19 -14.47 -4.58
C ALA A 78 0.77 -14.95 -4.24
N LEU A 79 0.01 -14.19 -3.45
CA LEU A 79 -1.32 -14.57 -2.98
C LEU A 79 -2.42 -14.13 -3.96
N ASP A 80 -2.19 -13.04 -4.70
CA ASP A 80 -3.11 -12.56 -5.75
C ASP A 80 -3.23 -13.52 -6.94
N GLU A 81 -2.24 -14.39 -7.18
CA GLU A 81 -2.31 -15.39 -8.26
C GLU A 81 -3.18 -16.61 -7.90
N GLU A 82 -3.39 -16.92 -6.61
CA GLU A 82 -4.15 -18.10 -6.16
C GLU A 82 -5.68 -17.88 -6.10
N GLU A 83 -6.17 -16.63 -6.12
CA GLU A 83 -7.63 -16.33 -6.13
C GLU A 83 -8.26 -16.37 -7.54
N LEU A 84 -7.48 -16.63 -8.59
CA LEU A 84 -7.94 -16.69 -9.99
C LEU A 84 -8.28 -18.11 -10.50
N ASP A 85 -8.11 -19.15 -9.67
CA ASP A 85 -8.51 -20.55 -9.95
C ASP A 85 -9.82 -20.95 -9.26
#